data_AF-A0A7S4J0A3-F1
#
_entry.id   AF-A0A7S4J0A3-F1
#
_cell.length_a   1.000
_cell.length_b   1.000
_cell.length_c   1.000
_cell.angle_alpha   90.00
_cell.angle_beta   90.00
_cell.angle_gamma   90.00
#
_symmetry.space_group_name_H-M   'P 1'
#
loop_
_entity.id
_entity.type
_entity.pdbx_description
1 polymer ?
#
loop_
_entity_poly.entity_id
_entity_poly.type
_entity_poly.pdbx_seq_one_letter_code
_entity_poly.pdbx_strand_id
1 'polypeptide(L)'
;MSNSCSSEQELLPILKHALPTVISYTLPPEKVVQANAEGTRIFARHLSSTLSEKADNDNNNEDDHHGAGDGSRLLVDAYAAADGNIETEEMELFLKRVTASSYAHKSWTDMRRTMVYLRTEVRFYNEIAPLLVESSSTLQKYLPVVHHSDYNLDGLVPEDSPATDAKQPSPFPEESEDEKNAHLKEKGGHILLQSLSPSHGYFQNSPIPLNQAMSCLTAAAELHASAWGNRPLLQTINDRLSSAGGSYQLQFRNPKEIQNMVASWDHFRTQFVSVNSDTTSILEKESVIRLGQRMYDMAEYVSEQLTPLVDDEYATIVHGDYKSMNVFLKSDLSKDADDVDDDASDDGSAIMIDFSCVGIGLGMSDVGMHIVHAVLPTDLKNGGEEQLLDGYILALEGAVNRNNNNMDNGEGTAWTYPRDVAMRHYQLACIDYLRFIMGRFWRIATPESFEKKKGSKNTTLINRNLDSAMAFIEKVDRYLEVFEKEKSERQSD
;
A
#
# COMPACT_ATOMS: atom_id res chain seq x y z
N MET A 1 -34.35 20.97 -4.17
CA MET A 1 -34.32 19.49 -4.28
C MET A 1 -34.27 19.12 -5.75
N SER A 2 -33.07 19.03 -6.36
CA SER A 2 -32.84 18.46 -7.71
C SER A 2 -31.35 18.52 -8.14
N ASN A 3 -30.40 18.28 -7.22
CA ASN A 3 -28.96 18.23 -7.56
C ASN A 3 -28.39 16.79 -7.58
N SER A 4 -29.23 15.75 -7.46
CA SER A 4 -28.75 14.36 -7.40
C SER A 4 -28.58 13.68 -8.76
N CYS A 5 -29.07 14.27 -9.85
CA CYS A 5 -29.07 13.62 -11.17
C CYS A 5 -27.74 13.78 -11.93
N SER A 6 -26.92 14.80 -11.62
CA SER A 6 -25.68 15.03 -12.40
C SER A 6 -24.53 14.09 -12.02
N SER A 7 -24.48 13.59 -10.78
CA SER A 7 -23.43 12.66 -10.34
C SER A 7 -23.65 11.23 -10.85
N GLU A 8 -24.88 10.85 -11.21
CA GLU A 8 -25.22 9.51 -11.69
C GLU A 8 -24.76 9.25 -13.14
N GLN A 9 -24.51 10.29 -13.92
CA GLN A 9 -24.02 10.13 -15.30
C GLN A 9 -22.50 10.03 -15.38
N GLU A 10 -21.75 10.49 -14.36
CA GLU A 10 -20.29 10.53 -14.43
C GLU A 10 -19.62 9.15 -14.29
N LEU A 11 -20.20 8.22 -13.52
CA LEU A 11 -19.56 6.92 -13.27
C LEU A 11 -19.94 5.87 -14.30
N LEU A 12 -21.08 6.02 -14.99
CA LEU A 12 -21.53 5.00 -15.93
C LEU A 12 -20.54 4.72 -17.07
N PRO A 13 -19.83 5.71 -17.65
CA PRO A 13 -18.78 5.44 -18.62
C PRO A 13 -17.64 4.59 -18.05
N ILE A 14 -17.20 4.89 -16.82
CA ILE A 14 -16.15 4.15 -16.11
C ILE A 14 -16.62 2.71 -15.86
N LEU A 15 -17.83 2.55 -15.32
CA LEU A 15 -18.41 1.24 -15.03
C LEU A 15 -18.64 0.42 -16.30
N LYS A 16 -19.08 1.03 -17.42
CA LYS A 16 -19.25 0.33 -18.70
C LYS A 16 -17.94 -0.10 -19.33
N HIS A 17 -16.87 0.68 -19.11
CA HIS A 17 -15.54 0.28 -19.56
C HIS A 17 -15.04 -0.91 -18.73
N ALA A 18 -15.21 -0.86 -17.42
CA ALA A 18 -14.76 -1.91 -16.49
C ALA A 18 -15.61 -3.19 -16.56
N LEU A 19 -16.93 -3.02 -16.71
CA LEU A 19 -17.96 -4.05 -16.72
C LEU A 19 -18.90 -3.78 -17.92
N PRO A 20 -18.57 -4.26 -19.13
CA PRO A 20 -19.35 -3.98 -20.34
C PRO A 20 -20.84 -4.36 -20.24
N THR A 21 -21.17 -5.31 -19.36
CA THR A 21 -22.53 -5.80 -19.10
C THR A 21 -23.30 -5.01 -18.04
N VAL A 22 -22.73 -3.92 -17.50
CA VAL A 22 -23.40 -3.10 -16.48
C VAL A 22 -24.63 -2.40 -17.03
N ILE A 23 -25.74 -2.52 -16.31
CA ILE A 23 -27.05 -1.97 -16.66
C ILE A 23 -27.29 -0.68 -15.87
N SER A 24 -27.04 -0.74 -14.57
CA SER A 24 -27.29 0.33 -13.61
C SER A 24 -26.36 0.21 -12.41
N TYR A 25 -26.27 1.25 -11.59
CA TYR A 25 -25.58 1.17 -10.32
C TYR A 25 -26.31 1.98 -9.24
N THR A 26 -26.03 1.66 -7.98
CA THR A 26 -26.48 2.47 -6.85
C THR A 26 -25.30 2.87 -5.98
N LEU A 27 -25.38 4.08 -5.42
CA LEU A 27 -24.44 4.58 -4.44
C LEU A 27 -25.12 4.54 -3.06
N PRO A 28 -24.66 3.71 -2.11
CA PRO A 28 -25.15 3.78 -0.75
C PRO A 28 -24.87 5.18 -0.19
N PRO A 29 -25.76 5.70 0.68
CA PRO A 29 -25.60 7.04 1.26
C PRO A 29 -24.36 7.16 2.15
N GLU A 30 -23.83 6.04 2.61
CA GLU A 30 -22.64 5.96 3.43
C GLU A 30 -21.39 6.03 2.54
N LYS A 31 -20.65 7.14 2.64
CA LYS A 31 -19.26 7.15 2.18
C LYS A 31 -18.48 6.15 3.02
N VAL A 32 -17.94 5.12 2.36
CA VAL A 32 -17.00 4.23 3.01
C VAL A 32 -15.69 4.98 3.14
N VAL A 33 -15.39 5.43 4.35
CA VAL A 33 -14.05 5.88 4.69
C VAL A 33 -13.24 4.61 4.96
N GLN A 34 -12.62 4.05 3.93
CA GLN A 34 -11.49 3.17 4.18
C GLN A 34 -10.40 4.04 4.79
N ALA A 35 -9.73 3.52 5.81
CA ALA A 35 -8.83 4.28 6.65
C ALA A 35 -7.82 5.13 5.84
N ASN A 36 -7.35 4.66 4.68
CA ASN A 36 -6.38 5.35 3.82
C ASN A 36 -6.86 5.67 2.40
N ALA A 37 -8.08 5.27 2.05
CA ALA A 37 -8.67 5.58 0.75
C ALA A 37 -10.05 6.20 0.99
N GLU A 38 -10.17 7.49 0.73
CA GLU A 38 -11.49 8.05 0.49
C GLU A 38 -12.00 7.46 -0.82
N GLY A 39 -13.10 6.71 -0.71
CA GLY A 39 -13.72 6.11 -1.87
C GLY A 39 -15.22 6.01 -1.72
N THR A 40 -15.83 5.52 -2.77
CA THR A 40 -17.27 5.34 -2.86
C THR A 40 -17.54 3.87 -3.10
N ARG A 41 -18.36 3.26 -2.23
CA ARG A 41 -18.90 1.92 -2.47
C ARG A 41 -19.93 2.02 -3.60
N ILE A 42 -19.95 1.05 -4.50
CA ILE A 42 -20.85 1.02 -5.65
C ILE A 42 -21.48 -0.37 -5.70
N PHE A 43 -22.79 -0.45 -5.85
CA PHE A 43 -23.45 -1.70 -6.22
C PHE A 43 -23.80 -1.64 -7.69
N ALA A 44 -23.04 -2.35 -8.52
CA ALA A 44 -23.22 -2.39 -9.97
C ALA A 44 -24.09 -3.61 -10.33
N ARG A 45 -25.19 -3.37 -11.03
CA ARG A 45 -26.05 -4.44 -11.57
C ARG A 45 -25.64 -4.73 -13.01
N HIS A 46 -25.34 -5.99 -13.31
CA HIS A 46 -24.91 -6.42 -14.64
C HIS A 46 -25.64 -7.68 -15.10
N LEU A 47 -25.59 -7.96 -16.40
CA LEU A 47 -26.10 -9.21 -16.98
C LEU A 47 -25.22 -10.38 -16.51
N SER A 48 -25.84 -11.48 -16.06
CA SER A 48 -25.10 -12.70 -15.69
C SER A 48 -24.44 -13.32 -16.91
N SER A 49 -23.17 -13.70 -16.79
CA SER A 49 -22.41 -14.37 -17.86
C SER A 49 -22.83 -15.83 -18.07
N THR A 50 -23.51 -16.44 -17.09
CA THR A 50 -23.89 -17.87 -17.12
C THR A 50 -24.84 -18.24 -18.27
N LEU A 51 -25.52 -17.25 -18.86
CA LEU A 51 -26.38 -17.45 -20.03
C LEU A 51 -25.60 -17.60 -21.35
N SER A 52 -24.37 -17.07 -21.44
CA SER A 52 -23.58 -17.15 -22.67
C SER A 52 -22.99 -18.54 -22.91
N GLU A 53 -22.55 -19.23 -21.86
CA GLU A 53 -21.87 -20.53 -22.01
C GLU A 53 -22.83 -21.69 -22.30
N LYS A 54 -24.10 -21.57 -21.90
CA LYS A 54 -25.13 -22.58 -22.22
C LYS A 54 -25.58 -22.53 -23.68
N ALA A 55 -25.59 -21.35 -24.30
CA ALA A 55 -26.05 -21.21 -25.69
C ALA A 55 -25.08 -21.84 -26.71
N ASP A 56 -23.79 -21.84 -26.42
CA ASP A 56 -22.77 -22.40 -27.33
C ASP A 56 -22.66 -23.93 -27.23
N ASN A 57 -23.08 -24.53 -26.11
CA ASN A 57 -23.04 -25.99 -25.93
C ASN A 57 -24.24 -26.72 -26.56
N ASP A 58 -25.37 -26.05 -26.77
CA ASP A 58 -26.57 -26.66 -27.36
C ASP A 58 -26.59 -26.65 -28.91
N ASN A 59 -25.62 -25.99 -29.56
CA ASN A 59 -25.56 -25.88 -31.03
C ASN A 59 -24.54 -26.82 -31.72
N ASN A 60 -23.90 -27.75 -31.01
CA ASN A 60 -22.91 -28.68 -31.59
C ASN A 60 -23.48 -30.00 -32.14
N ASN A 61 -24.78 -30.07 -32.44
CA ASN A 61 -25.36 -31.15 -33.22
C ASN A 61 -25.89 -30.60 -34.55
N GLU A 62 -25.15 -30.92 -35.62
CA GLU A 62 -25.53 -31.04 -37.05
C GLU A 62 -24.67 -30.24 -38.04
N ASP A 63 -23.90 -31.03 -38.81
CA ASP A 63 -23.53 -30.91 -40.22
C ASP A 63 -22.43 -29.95 -40.74
N ASP A 64 -21.45 -30.62 -41.36
CA ASP A 64 -20.51 -30.19 -42.40
C ASP A 64 -21.05 -29.09 -43.33
N HIS A 65 -20.34 -27.95 -43.42
CA HIS A 65 -19.94 -27.39 -44.72
C HIS A 65 -18.93 -26.23 -44.62
N HIS A 66 -17.98 -26.25 -45.56
CA HIS A 66 -16.95 -25.25 -45.80
C HIS A 66 -17.49 -23.86 -46.16
N GLY A 67 -16.98 -22.81 -45.51
CA GLY A 67 -17.14 -21.42 -45.98
C GLY A 67 -16.31 -20.44 -45.17
N ALA A 68 -15.34 -19.80 -45.83
CA ALA A 68 -14.51 -18.73 -45.27
C ALA A 68 -15.21 -17.36 -45.34
N GLY A 69 -15.05 -16.54 -44.29
CA GLY A 69 -15.44 -15.12 -44.23
C GLY A 69 -15.90 -14.77 -42.82
N ASP A 70 -15.12 -14.03 -42.01
CA ASP A 70 -14.93 -12.57 -41.98
C ASP A 70 -15.57 -12.01 -40.69
N GLY A 71 -14.94 -10.99 -40.11
CA GLY A 71 -15.05 -10.55 -38.70
C GLY A 71 -16.47 -10.39 -38.16
N SER A 72 -16.87 -11.27 -37.24
CA SER A 72 -18.07 -11.10 -36.42
C SER A 72 -17.72 -10.38 -35.12
N ARG A 73 -18.00 -9.07 -35.09
CA ARG A 73 -18.11 -8.29 -33.86
C ARG A 73 -19.51 -8.55 -33.33
N LEU A 74 -19.64 -9.45 -32.36
CA LEU A 74 -20.91 -9.81 -31.71
C LEU A 74 -21.56 -8.58 -31.08
N LEU A 75 -22.43 -7.92 -31.85
CA LEU A 75 -23.50 -7.11 -31.31
C LEU A 75 -24.48 -8.10 -30.66
N VAL A 76 -24.45 -8.15 -29.33
CA VAL A 76 -25.53 -8.71 -28.54
C VAL A 76 -26.73 -7.79 -28.73
N ASP A 77 -27.37 -7.87 -29.89
CA ASP A 77 -28.70 -7.35 -30.08
C ASP A 77 -29.59 -8.11 -29.12
N ALA A 78 -30.10 -7.37 -28.13
CA ALA A 78 -30.98 -7.86 -27.09
C ALA A 78 -32.16 -8.60 -27.73
N TYR A 79 -32.03 -9.93 -27.83
CA TYR A 79 -33.17 -10.82 -27.89
C TYR A 79 -33.90 -10.64 -26.57
N ALA A 80 -34.81 -9.66 -26.55
CA ALA A 80 -35.88 -9.56 -25.59
C ALA A 80 -36.73 -10.83 -25.77
N ALA A 81 -36.30 -11.90 -25.12
CA ALA A 81 -37.13 -13.07 -24.91
C ALA A 81 -38.41 -12.57 -24.23
N ALA A 82 -39.53 -12.77 -24.92
CA ALA A 82 -40.85 -12.26 -24.52
C ALA A 82 -41.35 -12.80 -23.17
N ASP A 83 -40.58 -13.69 -22.51
CA ASP A 83 -40.89 -14.29 -21.20
C ASP A 83 -40.07 -13.72 -20.02
N GLY A 84 -39.36 -12.61 -20.21
CA GLY A 84 -39.44 -11.49 -19.25
C GLY A 84 -38.68 -11.57 -17.91
N ASN A 85 -37.64 -12.40 -17.75
CA ASN A 85 -36.75 -12.31 -16.57
C ASN A 85 -35.28 -12.41 -17.00
N ILE A 86 -34.65 -11.27 -17.26
CA ILE A 86 -33.20 -11.20 -17.49
C ILE A 86 -32.53 -11.41 -16.14
N GLU A 87 -31.76 -12.49 -16.00
CA GLU A 87 -30.96 -12.72 -14.79
C GLU A 87 -29.89 -11.64 -14.67
N THR A 88 -30.01 -10.84 -13.61
CA THR A 88 -29.04 -9.80 -13.27
C THR A 88 -28.32 -10.18 -11.99
N GLU A 89 -27.01 -9.99 -11.99
CA GLU A 89 -26.18 -10.10 -10.80
C GLU A 89 -25.85 -8.70 -10.27
N GLU A 90 -25.64 -8.61 -8.95
CA GLU A 90 -25.19 -7.39 -8.29
C GLU A 90 -23.78 -7.60 -7.74
N MET A 91 -22.86 -6.75 -8.18
CA MET A 91 -21.46 -6.75 -7.76
C MET A 91 -21.17 -5.52 -6.91
N GLU A 92 -20.57 -5.74 -5.75
CA GLU A 92 -20.12 -4.67 -4.88
C GLU A 92 -18.68 -4.25 -5.24
N LEU A 93 -18.51 -2.98 -5.57
CA LEU A 93 -17.24 -2.38 -5.99
C LEU A 93 -16.83 -1.25 -5.05
N PHE A 94 -15.55 -0.91 -5.07
CA PHE A 94 -14.99 0.25 -4.39
C PHE A 94 -14.27 1.16 -5.39
N LEU A 95 -14.69 2.41 -5.46
CA LEU A 95 -14.08 3.43 -6.32
C LEU A 95 -13.23 4.39 -5.47
N LYS A 96 -11.90 4.30 -5.59
CA LYS A 96 -10.97 5.33 -5.13
C LYS A 96 -10.88 6.39 -6.22
N ARG A 97 -11.16 7.65 -5.90
CA ARG A 97 -11.11 8.76 -6.87
C ARG A 97 -10.33 9.94 -6.29
N VAL A 98 -9.43 10.50 -7.09
CA VAL A 98 -8.66 11.69 -6.75
C VAL A 98 -8.93 12.72 -7.84
N THR A 99 -9.47 13.87 -7.46
CA THR A 99 -9.75 14.98 -8.37
C THR A 99 -8.88 16.17 -7.99
N ALA A 100 -8.11 16.71 -8.93
CA ALA A 100 -7.13 17.76 -8.65
C ALA A 100 -7.77 19.02 -8.04
N SER A 101 -8.96 19.39 -8.52
CA SER A 101 -9.75 20.53 -8.00
C SER A 101 -10.09 20.41 -6.51
N SER A 102 -10.26 19.20 -5.97
CA SER A 102 -10.52 18.98 -4.54
C SER A 102 -9.33 19.37 -3.65
N TYR A 103 -8.14 19.47 -4.23
CA TYR A 103 -6.90 19.85 -3.55
C TYR A 103 -6.45 21.28 -3.89
N ALA A 104 -7.26 22.08 -4.59
CA ALA A 104 -6.90 23.46 -4.96
C ALA A 104 -6.54 24.35 -3.74
N HIS A 105 -7.10 24.04 -2.57
CA HIS A 105 -6.84 24.74 -1.31
C HIS A 105 -5.49 24.35 -0.64
N LYS A 106 -4.78 23.35 -1.16
CA LYS A 106 -3.47 22.91 -0.64
C LYS A 106 -2.33 23.64 -1.34
N SER A 107 -1.14 23.56 -0.76
CA SER A 107 0.09 23.98 -1.45
C SER A 107 0.30 23.14 -2.72
N TRP A 108 0.97 23.71 -3.72
CA TRP A 108 1.33 22.96 -4.93
C TRP A 108 2.07 21.67 -4.60
N THR A 109 3.07 21.72 -3.71
CA THR A 109 3.85 20.56 -3.29
C THR A 109 2.97 19.43 -2.75
N ASP A 110 1.99 19.75 -1.90
CA ASP A 110 1.08 18.74 -1.34
C ASP A 110 0.11 18.19 -2.39
N MET A 111 -0.46 19.07 -3.24
CA MET A 111 -1.36 18.67 -4.32
C MET A 111 -0.65 17.78 -5.35
N ARG A 112 0.53 18.20 -5.81
CA ARG A 112 1.38 17.44 -6.73
C ARG A 112 1.70 16.06 -6.16
N ARG A 113 2.10 15.97 -4.89
CA ARG A 113 2.37 14.69 -4.23
C ARG A 113 1.15 13.77 -4.29
N THR A 114 -0.05 14.27 -4.00
CA THR A 114 -1.28 13.47 -4.11
C THR A 114 -1.54 12.98 -5.54
N MET A 115 -1.36 13.83 -6.55
CA MET A 115 -1.54 13.43 -7.96
C MET A 115 -0.51 12.38 -8.39
N VAL A 116 0.72 12.55 -7.96
CA VAL A 116 1.80 11.60 -8.23
C VAL A 116 1.55 10.26 -7.55
N TYR A 117 1.08 10.27 -6.30
CA TYR A 117 0.70 9.05 -5.56
C TYR A 117 -0.40 8.26 -6.27
N LEU A 118 -1.42 8.96 -6.77
CA LEU A 118 -2.45 8.35 -7.62
C LEU A 118 -1.85 7.73 -8.89
N ARG A 119 -1.03 8.49 -9.61
CA ARG A 119 -0.38 8.00 -10.84
C ARG A 119 0.47 6.76 -10.57
N THR A 120 1.27 6.78 -9.52
CA THR A 120 2.11 5.64 -9.12
C THR A 120 1.27 4.40 -8.87
N GLU A 121 0.14 4.53 -8.17
CA GLU A 121 -0.75 3.40 -7.91
C GLU A 121 -1.46 2.89 -9.16
N VAL A 122 -1.93 3.78 -10.05
CA VAL A 122 -2.54 3.38 -11.34
C VAL A 122 -1.52 2.66 -12.22
N ARG A 123 -0.28 3.18 -12.33
CA ARG A 123 0.79 2.52 -13.07
C ARG A 123 1.16 1.18 -12.46
N PHE A 124 1.17 1.07 -11.13
CA PHE A 124 1.38 -0.20 -10.48
C PHE A 124 0.37 -1.25 -10.95
N TYR A 125 -0.93 -0.95 -10.89
CA TYR A 125 -1.95 -1.92 -11.30
C TYR A 125 -1.97 -2.19 -12.80
N ASN A 126 -1.77 -1.18 -13.65
CA ASN A 126 -1.87 -1.35 -15.10
C ASN A 126 -0.60 -1.92 -15.74
N GLU A 127 0.59 -1.60 -15.21
CA GLU A 127 1.87 -1.88 -15.88
C GLU A 127 2.74 -2.88 -15.12
N ILE A 128 2.77 -2.81 -13.77
CA ILE A 128 3.75 -3.54 -12.98
C ILE A 128 3.17 -4.82 -12.39
N ALA A 129 2.00 -4.76 -11.76
CA ALA A 129 1.34 -5.90 -11.14
C ALA A 129 1.18 -7.10 -12.11
N PRO A 130 0.81 -6.92 -13.39
CA PRO A 130 0.78 -8.03 -14.35
C PRO A 130 2.14 -8.72 -14.51
N LEU A 131 3.24 -7.95 -14.58
CA LEU A 131 4.60 -8.49 -14.71
C LEU A 131 5.04 -9.24 -13.45
N LEU A 132 4.63 -8.76 -12.27
CA LEU A 132 4.91 -9.43 -11.00
C LEU A 132 4.15 -10.76 -10.89
N VAL A 133 2.89 -10.78 -11.30
CA VAL A 133 2.04 -11.99 -11.29
C VAL A 133 2.52 -13.02 -12.30
N GLU A 134 2.98 -12.59 -13.47
CA GLU A 134 3.62 -13.47 -14.45
C GLU A 134 4.90 -14.12 -13.86
N SER A 135 5.65 -13.36 -13.06
CA SER A 135 6.86 -13.85 -12.37
C SER A 135 6.55 -14.71 -11.14
N SER A 136 5.39 -14.52 -10.52
CA SER A 136 4.95 -15.21 -9.30
C SER A 136 3.43 -15.37 -9.28
N SER A 137 2.95 -16.54 -9.71
CA SER A 137 1.51 -16.84 -9.75
C SER A 137 0.86 -16.81 -8.36
N THR A 138 1.61 -17.06 -7.29
CA THR A 138 1.13 -16.97 -5.91
C THR A 138 0.85 -15.54 -5.47
N LEU A 139 1.44 -14.52 -6.11
CA LEU A 139 1.22 -13.12 -5.72
C LEU A 139 -0.23 -12.68 -5.97
N GLN A 140 -0.90 -13.22 -6.99
CA GLN A 140 -2.24 -12.79 -7.41
C GLN A 140 -3.26 -12.84 -6.27
N LYS A 141 -3.15 -13.79 -5.34
CA LYS A 141 -4.08 -13.94 -4.19
C LYS A 141 -3.89 -12.88 -3.10
N TYR A 142 -2.77 -12.15 -3.12
CA TYR A 142 -2.46 -11.08 -2.17
C TYR A 142 -2.71 -9.68 -2.75
N LEU A 143 -3.15 -9.59 -4.01
CA LEU A 143 -3.50 -8.35 -4.69
C LEU A 143 -5.02 -8.23 -4.84
N PRO A 144 -5.58 -7.01 -4.84
CA PRO A 144 -6.99 -6.82 -5.04
C PRO A 144 -7.33 -7.05 -6.51
N VAL A 145 -8.56 -7.49 -6.77
CA VAL A 145 -9.09 -7.49 -8.15
C VAL A 145 -9.35 -6.05 -8.56
N VAL A 146 -8.63 -5.58 -9.56
CA VAL A 146 -8.78 -4.24 -10.15
C VAL A 146 -9.53 -4.38 -11.47
N HIS A 147 -10.74 -3.83 -11.54
CA HIS A 147 -11.53 -3.88 -12.76
C HIS A 147 -11.13 -2.81 -13.76
N HIS A 148 -10.70 -1.64 -13.26
CA HIS A 148 -10.25 -0.54 -14.11
C HIS A 148 -9.48 0.50 -13.29
N SER A 149 -8.45 1.08 -13.88
CA SER A 149 -7.74 2.22 -13.29
C SER A 149 -7.19 3.14 -14.37
N ASP A 150 -7.31 4.46 -14.17
CA ASP A 150 -6.88 5.46 -15.14
C ASP A 150 -6.59 6.81 -14.47
N TYR A 151 -5.79 7.66 -15.12
CA TYR A 151 -5.51 9.02 -14.70
C TYR A 151 -5.31 9.98 -15.88
N ASN A 152 -5.59 11.25 -15.65
CA ASN A 152 -5.26 12.37 -16.52
C ASN A 152 -4.61 13.48 -15.70
N LEU A 153 -3.30 13.64 -15.87
CA LEU A 153 -2.51 14.68 -15.21
C LEU A 153 -1.84 15.63 -16.21
N ASP A 154 -2.29 15.63 -17.48
CA ASP A 154 -1.68 16.44 -18.53
C ASP A 154 -1.65 17.91 -18.15
N GLY A 155 -0.50 18.55 -18.30
CA GLY A 155 -0.27 19.95 -17.91
C GLY A 155 -0.06 20.18 -16.42
N LEU A 156 -0.26 19.17 -15.56
CA LEU A 156 0.02 19.26 -14.13
C LEU A 156 1.31 18.53 -13.74
N VAL A 157 1.44 17.27 -14.17
CA VAL A 157 2.57 16.40 -13.81
C VAL A 157 3.07 15.71 -15.08
N PRO A 158 4.30 16.01 -15.56
CA PRO A 158 4.88 15.33 -16.71
C PRO A 158 5.01 13.82 -16.49
N GLU A 159 4.82 13.00 -17.53
CA GLU A 159 4.87 11.54 -17.44
C GLU A 159 6.23 11.00 -16.99
N ASP A 160 7.32 11.66 -17.37
CA ASP A 160 8.69 11.36 -16.99
C ASP A 160 9.09 11.97 -15.63
N SER A 161 8.20 12.79 -15.05
CA SER A 161 8.48 13.43 -13.77
C SER A 161 8.63 12.35 -12.70
N PRO A 162 9.74 12.34 -11.93
CA PRO A 162 9.90 11.35 -10.89
C PRO A 162 8.79 11.51 -9.86
N ALA A 163 8.44 10.40 -9.19
CA ALA A 163 7.37 10.41 -8.20
C ALA A 163 7.68 11.31 -6.97
N THR A 164 8.83 11.97 -6.95
CA THR A 164 9.56 12.23 -5.72
C THR A 164 10.18 13.64 -5.62
N ASP A 165 10.10 14.44 -6.68
CA ASP A 165 10.71 15.78 -6.68
C ASP A 165 9.79 16.85 -6.06
N ALA A 166 10.03 17.15 -4.77
CA ALA A 166 9.33 18.20 -4.06
C ALA A 166 9.71 19.63 -4.50
N LYS A 167 10.78 19.79 -5.29
CA LYS A 167 11.30 21.11 -5.73
C LYS A 167 10.72 21.57 -7.06
N GLN A 168 9.85 20.78 -7.70
CA GLN A 168 9.23 21.20 -8.95
C GLN A 168 8.41 22.48 -8.76
N PRO A 169 8.62 23.50 -9.60
CA PRO A 169 7.85 24.73 -9.52
C PRO A 169 6.36 24.47 -9.80
N SER A 170 5.51 25.36 -9.27
CA SER A 170 4.08 25.36 -9.58
C SER A 170 3.89 25.62 -11.09
N PRO A 171 3.05 24.83 -11.80
CA PRO A 171 2.69 25.12 -13.17
C PRO A 171 1.73 26.31 -13.25
N PHE A 172 1.11 26.70 -12.13
CA PHE A 172 0.32 27.92 -12.03
C PHE A 172 1.27 29.09 -11.81
N PRO A 173 1.31 30.10 -12.70
CA PRO A 173 1.90 31.41 -12.43
C PRO A 173 1.18 32.09 -11.25
N GLU A 174 1.54 33.33 -10.92
CA GLU A 174 0.73 34.21 -10.04
C GLU A 174 -0.60 34.60 -10.73
N GLU A 175 -1.36 33.59 -11.16
CA GLU A 175 -2.61 33.66 -11.89
C GLU A 175 -3.80 33.82 -10.95
N SER A 176 -4.93 34.19 -11.54
CA SER A 176 -6.21 34.24 -10.84
C SER A 176 -6.64 32.83 -10.40
N GLU A 177 -7.39 32.73 -9.29
CA GLU A 177 -7.95 31.44 -8.84
C GLU A 177 -8.84 30.78 -9.91
N ASP A 178 -9.44 31.56 -10.81
CA ASP A 178 -10.27 31.06 -11.91
C ASP A 178 -9.44 30.29 -12.95
N GLU A 179 -8.27 30.81 -13.32
CA GLU A 179 -7.36 30.13 -14.26
C GLU A 179 -6.82 28.84 -13.65
N LYS A 180 -6.43 28.85 -12.38
CA LYS A 180 -6.03 27.64 -11.64
C LYS A 180 -7.15 26.61 -11.62
N ASN A 181 -8.38 27.00 -11.29
CA ASN A 181 -9.52 26.08 -11.27
C ASN A 181 -9.84 25.52 -12.66
N ALA A 182 -9.68 26.32 -13.72
CA ALA A 182 -9.81 25.85 -15.09
C ALA A 182 -8.75 24.79 -15.44
N HIS A 183 -7.49 24.99 -15.05
CA HIS A 183 -6.41 24.02 -15.26
C HIS A 183 -6.59 22.72 -14.47
N LEU A 184 -7.20 22.79 -13.28
CA LEU A 184 -7.46 21.62 -12.43
C LEU A 184 -8.70 20.84 -12.84
N LYS A 185 -9.56 21.41 -13.70
CA LYS A 185 -10.80 20.79 -14.14
C LYS A 185 -10.51 19.50 -14.92
N GLU A 186 -11.25 18.43 -14.63
CA GLU A 186 -11.11 17.12 -15.27
C GLU A 186 -9.74 16.44 -15.08
N LYS A 187 -8.88 16.96 -14.19
CA LYS A 187 -7.60 16.36 -13.81
C LYS A 187 -7.72 15.50 -12.57
N GLY A 188 -6.93 14.42 -12.53
CA GLY A 188 -6.97 13.44 -11.47
C GLY A 188 -7.02 12.02 -12.03
N GLY A 189 -7.77 11.13 -11.39
CA GLY A 189 -7.87 9.73 -11.79
C GLY A 189 -8.67 8.89 -10.80
N HIS A 190 -8.78 7.61 -11.10
CA HIS A 190 -9.57 6.66 -10.33
C HIS A 190 -9.05 5.23 -10.41
N ILE A 191 -9.43 4.44 -9.42
CA ILE A 191 -9.16 3.00 -9.32
C ILE A 191 -10.47 2.34 -8.87
N LEU A 192 -10.98 1.42 -9.67
CA LEU A 192 -12.18 0.64 -9.41
C LEU A 192 -11.79 -0.79 -9.03
N LEU A 193 -12.01 -1.13 -7.77
CA LEU A 193 -11.64 -2.40 -7.16
C LEU A 193 -12.88 -3.23 -6.87
N GLN A 194 -12.72 -4.55 -6.84
CA GLN A 194 -13.66 -5.42 -6.14
C GLN A 194 -13.74 -4.99 -4.66
N SER A 195 -14.95 -4.93 -4.09
CA SER A 195 -15.09 -4.55 -2.69
C SER A 195 -14.50 -5.60 -1.75
N LEU A 196 -13.71 -5.16 -0.77
CA LEU A 196 -13.14 -5.96 0.31
C LEU A 196 -13.88 -5.67 1.63
N SER A 197 -15.20 -5.57 1.57
CA SER A 197 -16.04 -5.27 2.73
C SER A 197 -16.32 -6.53 3.57
N PRO A 198 -16.88 -6.38 4.78
CA PRO A 198 -17.29 -7.52 5.59
C PRO A 198 -18.28 -8.47 4.91
N SER A 199 -19.11 -7.99 3.96
CA SER A 199 -19.98 -8.86 3.15
C SER A 199 -19.21 -9.79 2.21
N HIS A 200 -17.97 -9.45 1.88
CA HIS A 200 -17.03 -10.33 1.16
C HIS A 200 -16.10 -11.11 2.11
N GLY A 201 -16.38 -11.07 3.42
CA GLY A 201 -15.58 -11.77 4.41
C GLY A 201 -14.21 -11.14 4.66
N TYR A 202 -14.05 -9.83 4.43
CA TYR A 202 -12.79 -9.13 4.69
C TYR A 202 -12.93 -8.03 5.76
N PHE A 203 -11.87 -7.77 6.50
CA PHE A 203 -11.79 -6.68 7.47
C PHE A 203 -10.39 -6.07 7.54
N GLN A 204 -10.29 -4.87 8.11
CA GLN A 204 -9.01 -4.24 8.45
C GLN A 204 -9.01 -3.85 9.93
N ASN A 205 -7.85 -3.96 10.58
CA ASN A 205 -7.74 -3.57 11.97
C ASN A 205 -6.33 -3.09 12.36
N SER A 206 -6.27 -2.38 13.48
CA SER A 206 -5.02 -1.97 14.14
C SER A 206 -5.34 -1.59 15.59
N PRO A 207 -4.72 -2.24 16.60
CA PRO A 207 -3.74 -3.32 16.47
C PRO A 207 -4.35 -4.64 15.97
N ILE A 208 -3.50 -5.59 15.59
CA ILE A 208 -3.81 -6.98 15.23
C ILE A 208 -2.91 -7.96 16.01
N PRO A 209 -3.37 -9.21 16.27
CA PRO A 209 -2.55 -10.22 16.93
C PRO A 209 -1.41 -10.74 16.04
N LEU A 210 -0.45 -11.46 16.65
CA LEU A 210 0.77 -11.95 15.96
C LEU A 210 0.47 -12.82 14.74
N ASN A 211 -0.52 -13.71 14.80
CA ASN A 211 -0.86 -14.58 13.67
C ASN A 211 -1.37 -13.78 12.47
N GLN A 212 -2.21 -12.77 12.70
CA GLN A 212 -2.70 -11.87 11.64
C GLN A 212 -1.57 -11.00 11.09
N ALA A 213 -0.67 -10.51 11.95
CA ALA A 213 0.53 -9.80 11.51
C ALA A 213 1.43 -10.69 10.64
N MET A 214 1.57 -11.98 10.99
CA MET A 214 2.30 -12.95 10.18
C MET A 214 1.65 -13.16 8.81
N SER A 215 0.32 -13.25 8.72
CA SER A 215 -0.38 -13.33 7.43
C SER A 215 -0.10 -12.11 6.55
N CYS A 216 -0.08 -10.90 7.12
CA CYS A 216 0.35 -9.69 6.40
C CYS A 216 1.81 -9.81 5.95
N LEU A 217 2.74 -10.16 6.85
CA LEU A 217 4.16 -10.26 6.48
C LEU A 217 4.43 -11.33 5.42
N THR A 218 3.63 -12.40 5.38
CA THR A 218 3.66 -13.41 4.32
C THR A 218 3.26 -12.80 2.97
N ALA A 219 2.20 -11.98 2.93
CA ALA A 219 1.80 -11.27 1.72
C ALA A 219 2.89 -10.29 1.23
N ALA A 220 3.53 -9.56 2.15
CA ALA A 220 4.67 -8.70 1.81
C ALA A 220 5.87 -9.51 1.28
N ALA A 221 6.17 -10.66 1.87
CA ALA A 221 7.24 -11.54 1.39
C ALA A 221 7.00 -12.01 -0.05
N GLU A 222 5.76 -12.33 -0.40
CA GLU A 222 5.38 -12.74 -1.77
C GLU A 222 5.49 -11.59 -2.77
N LEU A 223 5.11 -10.37 -2.37
CA LEU A 223 5.36 -9.17 -3.16
C LEU A 223 6.85 -8.97 -3.41
N HIS A 224 7.68 -9.03 -2.36
CA HIS A 224 9.11 -8.81 -2.49
C HIS A 224 9.78 -9.90 -3.34
N ALA A 225 9.43 -11.17 -3.13
CA ALA A 225 9.95 -12.29 -3.91
C ALA A 225 9.64 -12.19 -5.41
N SER A 226 8.54 -11.53 -5.79
CA SER A 226 8.11 -11.43 -7.20
C SER A 226 9.04 -10.62 -8.10
N ALA A 227 9.85 -9.72 -7.54
CA ALA A 227 10.84 -8.92 -8.28
C ALA A 227 12.29 -9.25 -7.88
N TRP A 228 12.50 -10.14 -6.91
CA TRP A 228 13.81 -10.39 -6.32
C TRP A 228 14.81 -10.94 -7.34
N GLY A 229 15.95 -10.26 -7.51
CA GLY A 229 16.98 -10.64 -8.47
C GLY A 229 16.62 -10.44 -9.95
N ASN A 230 15.38 -10.04 -10.27
CA ASN A 230 14.93 -9.78 -11.64
C ASN A 230 15.29 -8.35 -12.04
N ARG A 231 16.56 -8.11 -12.41
CA ARG A 231 17.08 -6.78 -12.74
C ARG A 231 16.30 -6.04 -13.84
N PRO A 232 15.90 -6.66 -14.97
CA PRO A 232 15.08 -5.97 -15.97
C PRO A 232 13.74 -5.49 -15.44
N LEU A 233 13.08 -6.29 -14.61
CA LEU A 233 11.82 -5.89 -13.95
C LEU A 233 12.05 -4.77 -12.93
N LEU A 234 13.09 -4.87 -12.09
CA LEU A 234 13.46 -3.82 -11.14
C LEU A 234 13.81 -2.50 -11.85
N GLN A 235 14.47 -2.54 -13.01
CA GLN A 235 14.71 -1.35 -13.83
C GLN A 235 13.39 -0.75 -14.33
N THR A 236 12.46 -1.60 -14.80
CA THR A 236 11.12 -1.16 -15.22
C THR A 236 10.37 -0.50 -14.07
N ILE A 237 10.41 -1.08 -12.88
CA ILE A 237 9.81 -0.51 -11.67
C ILE A 237 10.44 0.86 -11.34
N ASN A 238 11.77 0.96 -11.37
CA ASN A 238 12.49 2.20 -11.11
C ASN A 238 12.10 3.32 -12.11
N ASP A 239 11.93 2.97 -13.39
CA ASP A 239 11.63 3.93 -14.45
C ASP A 239 10.16 4.36 -14.48
N ARG A 240 9.25 3.47 -14.04
CA ARG A 240 7.80 3.69 -14.16
C ARG A 240 7.14 4.16 -12.87
N LEU A 241 7.68 3.77 -11.71
CA LEU A 241 7.14 4.07 -10.38
C LEU A 241 8.03 5.08 -9.62
N SER A 242 8.19 4.90 -8.31
CA SER A 242 9.12 5.67 -7.49
C SER A 242 10.51 5.02 -7.48
N SER A 243 11.55 5.82 -7.71
CA SER A 243 12.94 5.36 -7.68
C SER A 243 13.41 4.88 -6.30
N ALA A 244 12.71 5.29 -5.23
CA ALA A 244 12.74 4.58 -3.96
C ALA A 244 11.31 4.39 -3.44
N GLY A 245 10.98 3.19 -3.00
CA GLY A 245 9.74 2.89 -2.33
C GLY A 245 9.76 3.39 -0.88
N GLY A 246 8.64 3.89 -0.41
CA GLY A 246 8.49 4.36 0.97
C GLY A 246 7.90 5.76 1.10
N SER A 247 6.73 5.87 1.74
CA SER A 247 6.04 7.14 1.99
C SER A 247 6.85 8.09 2.89
N TYR A 248 7.82 7.54 3.61
CA TYR A 248 8.62 8.21 4.61
C TYR A 248 10.08 8.46 4.21
N GLN A 249 10.55 7.96 3.05
CA GLN A 249 11.93 8.12 2.58
C GLN A 249 12.37 9.60 2.58
N LEU A 250 13.60 9.85 3.04
CA LEU A 250 14.12 11.19 3.32
C LEU A 250 13.99 12.14 2.13
N GLN A 251 14.35 11.66 0.94
CA GLN A 251 14.32 12.43 -0.31
C GLN A 251 12.92 12.95 -0.70
N PHE A 252 11.84 12.35 -0.18
CA PHE A 252 10.46 12.74 -0.50
C PHE A 252 9.85 13.66 0.55
N ARG A 253 10.56 13.85 1.66
CA ARG A 253 10.05 14.61 2.80
C ARG A 253 10.29 16.10 2.57
N ASN A 254 9.43 16.90 3.18
CA ASN A 254 9.68 18.33 3.26
C ASN A 254 10.97 18.53 4.08
N PRO A 255 12.00 19.22 3.55
CA PRO A 255 13.25 19.43 4.29
C PRO A 255 13.05 20.06 5.66
N LYS A 256 11.96 20.82 5.84
CA LYS A 256 11.56 21.40 7.13
C LYS A 256 11.23 20.34 8.19
N GLU A 257 10.80 19.14 7.81
CA GLU A 257 10.53 18.04 8.75
C GLU A 257 11.83 17.61 9.44
N ILE A 258 12.95 17.54 8.70
CA ILE A 258 14.27 17.22 9.26
C ILE A 258 14.81 18.40 10.08
N GLN A 259 14.76 19.62 9.52
CA GLN A 259 15.27 20.83 10.18
C GLN A 259 14.61 21.10 11.54
N ASN A 260 13.33 20.75 11.69
CA ASN A 260 12.58 20.95 12.94
C ASN A 260 12.55 19.71 13.84
N MET A 261 13.26 18.63 13.49
CA MET A 261 13.16 17.35 14.20
C MET A 261 13.64 17.45 15.65
N VAL A 262 14.76 18.15 15.90
CA VAL A 262 15.28 18.35 17.26
C VAL A 262 14.27 19.08 18.14
N ALA A 263 13.72 20.19 17.65
CA ALA A 263 12.70 20.95 18.37
C ALA A 263 11.40 20.15 18.57
N SER A 264 11.01 19.34 17.58
CA SER A 264 9.82 18.48 17.66
C SER A 264 9.99 17.39 18.72
N TRP A 265 11.19 16.83 18.84
CA TRP A 265 11.54 15.87 19.89
C TRP A 265 11.53 16.51 21.28
N ASP A 266 12.17 17.67 21.45
CA ASP A 266 12.19 18.37 22.74
C ASP A 266 10.77 18.73 23.20
N HIS A 267 9.90 19.13 22.27
CA HIS A 267 8.49 19.35 22.55
C HIS A 267 7.82 18.07 23.05
N PHE A 268 7.90 16.97 22.30
CA PHE A 268 7.33 15.69 22.69
C PHE A 268 7.82 15.24 24.07
N ARG A 269 9.13 15.23 24.30
CA ARG A 269 9.71 14.84 25.60
C ARG A 269 9.11 15.68 26.74
N THR A 270 9.03 17.00 26.56
CA THR A 270 8.47 17.92 27.56
C THR A 270 6.99 17.63 27.85
N GLN A 271 6.21 17.24 26.84
CA GLN A 271 4.79 16.92 27.02
C GLN A 271 4.56 15.60 27.77
N PHE A 272 5.49 14.63 27.65
CA PHE A 272 5.24 13.26 28.12
C PHE A 272 6.07 12.82 29.33
N VAL A 273 7.22 13.45 29.63
CA VAL A 273 8.17 12.99 30.68
C VAL A 273 7.52 12.82 32.07
N SER A 274 6.51 13.62 32.41
CA SER A 274 5.86 13.59 33.73
C SER A 274 4.46 12.93 33.76
N VAL A 275 4.01 12.32 32.66
CA VAL A 275 2.62 11.83 32.54
C VAL A 275 2.40 10.51 33.31
N ASN A 276 3.38 9.61 33.29
CA ASN A 276 3.36 8.35 34.02
C ASN A 276 4.79 7.88 34.27
N SER A 277 5.31 8.11 35.48
CA SER A 277 6.73 7.96 35.81
C SER A 277 7.32 6.61 35.40
N ASP A 278 6.53 5.53 35.50
CA ASP A 278 7.04 4.19 35.23
C ASP A 278 7.18 3.95 33.73
N THR A 279 6.13 4.25 32.96
CA THR A 279 6.10 4.10 31.50
C THR A 279 7.02 5.08 30.79
N THR A 280 7.14 6.32 31.28
CA THR A 280 7.88 7.40 30.60
C THR A 280 9.29 7.62 31.11
N SER A 281 9.76 6.79 32.05
CA SER A 281 11.13 6.84 32.61
C SER A 281 12.22 6.82 31.55
N ILE A 282 12.00 6.13 30.42
CA ILE A 282 12.94 6.08 29.30
C ILE A 282 13.26 7.48 28.73
N LEU A 283 12.35 8.45 28.84
CA LEU A 283 12.54 9.81 28.36
C LEU A 283 13.59 10.60 29.16
N GLU A 284 13.98 10.11 30.33
CA GLU A 284 15.01 10.71 31.18
C GLU A 284 16.42 10.13 30.91
N LYS A 285 16.53 9.04 30.13
CA LYS A 285 17.83 8.47 29.74
C LYS A 285 18.62 9.47 28.90
N GLU A 286 19.90 9.70 29.22
CA GLU A 286 20.74 10.72 28.55
C GLU A 286 20.80 10.54 27.02
N SER A 287 20.92 9.30 26.54
CA SER A 287 20.92 8.97 25.11
C SER A 287 19.60 9.35 24.43
N VAL A 288 18.48 9.23 25.15
CA VAL A 288 17.12 9.53 24.71
C VAL A 288 16.84 11.03 24.78
N ILE A 289 17.34 11.75 25.79
CA ILE A 289 17.28 13.21 25.85
C ILE A 289 17.85 13.81 24.56
N ARG A 290 18.99 13.28 24.08
CA ARG A 290 19.65 13.71 22.83
C ARG A 290 19.15 13.03 21.56
N LEU A 291 18.11 12.19 21.63
CA LEU A 291 17.64 11.37 20.50
C LEU A 291 17.32 12.23 19.26
N GLY A 292 16.67 13.38 19.44
CA GLY A 292 16.38 14.31 18.34
C GLY A 292 17.62 14.73 17.56
N GLN A 293 18.72 15.05 18.25
CA GLN A 293 19.99 15.43 17.62
C GLN A 293 20.66 14.22 16.96
N ARG A 294 20.73 13.09 17.67
CA ARG A 294 21.32 11.85 17.15
C ARG A 294 20.64 11.37 15.86
N MET A 295 19.30 11.41 15.85
CA MET A 295 18.51 11.11 14.66
C MET A 295 18.77 12.08 13.51
N TYR A 296 18.98 13.36 13.80
CA TYR A 296 19.29 14.37 12.78
C TYR A 296 20.66 14.09 12.14
N ASP A 297 21.66 13.80 12.96
CA ASP A 297 23.03 13.52 12.50
C ASP A 297 23.14 12.20 11.70
N MET A 298 22.22 11.26 11.95
CA MET A 298 22.18 9.95 11.30
C MET A 298 21.22 9.87 10.12
N ALA A 299 20.34 10.85 9.92
CA ALA A 299 19.25 10.77 8.94
C ALA A 299 19.71 10.47 7.51
N GLU A 300 20.72 11.19 7.00
CA GLU A 300 21.26 11.00 5.65
C GLU A 300 21.90 9.61 5.50
N TYR A 301 22.78 9.25 6.44
CA TYR A 301 23.44 7.93 6.44
C TYR A 301 22.42 6.79 6.44
N VAL A 302 21.42 6.81 7.32
CA VAL A 302 20.39 5.76 7.38
C VAL A 302 19.59 5.71 6.10
N SER A 303 19.20 6.86 5.54
CA SER A 303 18.45 6.92 4.27
C SER A 303 19.26 6.34 3.11
N GLU A 304 20.56 6.63 3.02
CA GLU A 304 21.44 6.06 2.01
C GLU A 304 21.54 4.53 2.15
N GLN A 305 21.69 4.02 3.38
CA GLN A 305 21.76 2.57 3.64
C GLN A 305 20.45 1.82 3.33
N LEU A 306 19.31 2.53 3.23
CA LEU A 306 17.99 1.97 2.92
C LEU A 306 17.53 2.21 1.47
N THR A 307 18.37 2.84 0.64
CA THR A 307 18.04 3.16 -0.76
C THR A 307 18.93 2.33 -1.68
N PRO A 308 18.61 1.03 -1.87
CA PRO A 308 19.40 0.18 -2.75
C PRO A 308 19.27 0.63 -4.21
N LEU A 309 20.31 0.38 -4.99
CA LEU A 309 20.27 0.46 -6.44
C LEU A 309 19.60 -0.80 -7.02
N VAL A 310 19.13 -0.70 -8.27
CA VAL A 310 18.48 -1.81 -9.01
C VAL A 310 19.35 -3.08 -9.07
N ASP A 311 20.68 -2.92 -9.09
CA ASP A 311 21.63 -4.03 -9.19
C ASP A 311 22.09 -4.60 -7.83
N ASP A 312 21.66 -4.01 -6.70
CA ASP A 312 22.06 -4.47 -5.38
C ASP A 312 21.43 -5.82 -5.04
N GLU A 313 22.16 -6.66 -4.29
CA GLU A 313 21.79 -8.05 -3.98
C GLU A 313 20.41 -8.20 -3.31
N TYR A 314 20.04 -7.24 -2.47
CA TYR A 314 18.80 -7.25 -1.68
C TYR A 314 17.74 -6.27 -2.20
N ALA A 315 17.96 -5.70 -3.39
CA ALA A 315 16.98 -4.82 -4.01
C ALA A 315 15.74 -5.59 -4.44
N THR A 316 14.58 -5.04 -4.09
CA THR A 316 13.28 -5.59 -4.42
C THR A 316 12.28 -4.46 -4.66
N ILE A 317 11.10 -4.79 -5.20
CA ILE A 317 9.93 -3.95 -5.02
C ILE A 317 9.51 -3.95 -3.55
N VAL A 318 9.04 -2.81 -3.04
CA VAL A 318 8.42 -2.64 -1.72
C VAL A 318 7.10 -1.89 -1.86
N HIS A 319 6.12 -2.20 -1.03
CA HIS A 319 4.84 -1.49 -0.96
C HIS A 319 5.01 -0.04 -0.54
N GLY A 320 5.90 0.23 0.42
CA GLY A 320 6.34 1.58 0.82
C GLY A 320 5.40 2.33 1.79
N ASP A 321 4.15 1.92 1.92
CA ASP A 321 3.25 2.35 3.02
C ASP A 321 2.57 1.14 3.70
N TYR A 322 3.34 0.10 4.02
CA TYR A 322 2.83 -1.20 4.48
C TYR A 322 2.33 -1.24 5.95
N LYS A 323 1.36 -0.39 6.28
CA LYS A 323 0.65 -0.43 7.57
C LYS A 323 -0.50 -1.42 7.55
N SER A 324 -0.93 -1.90 8.72
CA SER A 324 -2.06 -2.84 8.83
C SER A 324 -3.38 -2.32 8.26
N MET A 325 -3.56 -1.01 8.18
CA MET A 325 -4.75 -0.40 7.54
C MET A 325 -4.65 -0.32 6.01
N ASN A 326 -3.57 -0.82 5.42
CA ASN A 326 -3.40 -1.04 3.98
C ASN A 326 -3.45 -2.54 3.62
N VAL A 327 -3.92 -3.37 4.56
CA VAL A 327 -4.09 -4.81 4.35
C VAL A 327 -5.48 -5.22 4.83
N PHE A 328 -6.18 -6.01 4.01
CA PHE A 328 -7.42 -6.69 4.37
C PHE A 328 -7.13 -8.12 4.78
N LEU A 329 -7.75 -8.57 5.86
CA LEU A 329 -7.65 -9.93 6.38
C LEU A 329 -8.99 -10.64 6.19
N LYS A 330 -8.94 -11.94 5.87
CA LYS A 330 -10.14 -12.79 5.77
C LYS A 330 -10.75 -12.99 7.16
N SER A 331 -12.06 -12.86 7.27
CA SER A 331 -12.81 -13.04 8.50
C SER A 331 -13.07 -14.51 8.75
N ASP A 332 -12.87 -14.96 9.99
CA ASP A 332 -13.20 -16.31 10.45
C ASP A 332 -14.71 -16.64 10.33
N LEU A 333 -15.55 -15.62 10.17
CA LEU A 333 -17.01 -15.75 9.99
C LEU A 333 -17.40 -16.47 8.69
N SER A 334 -16.46 -16.67 7.76
CA SER A 334 -16.70 -17.46 6.55
C SER A 334 -16.66 -18.98 6.77
N LYS A 335 -16.32 -19.46 7.98
CA LYS A 335 -16.22 -20.88 8.32
C LYS A 335 -17.54 -21.50 8.82
N ASP A 336 -18.69 -20.92 8.49
CA ASP A 336 -19.99 -21.51 8.83
C ASP A 336 -20.26 -22.77 7.98
N ALA A 337 -19.76 -23.88 8.52
CA ALA A 337 -20.45 -25.13 8.88
C ALA A 337 -20.63 -26.31 7.92
N ASP A 338 -20.69 -26.19 6.58
CA ASP A 338 -21.08 -27.37 5.76
C ASP A 338 -20.17 -27.77 4.58
N ASP A 339 -19.21 -26.94 4.16
CA ASP A 339 -18.23 -27.33 3.12
C ASP A 339 -16.91 -27.79 3.76
N VAL A 340 -16.92 -29.03 4.27
CA VAL A 340 -15.72 -29.80 4.64
C VAL A 340 -15.07 -30.35 3.36
N ASP A 341 -14.70 -29.47 2.44
CA ASP A 341 -13.71 -29.85 1.42
C ASP A 341 -12.33 -29.69 2.06
N ASP A 342 -11.69 -30.84 2.29
CA ASP A 342 -10.45 -31.08 3.05
C ASP A 342 -9.19 -30.46 2.41
N ASP A 343 -9.35 -29.50 1.48
CA ASP A 343 -8.24 -28.76 0.88
C ASP A 343 -7.78 -27.65 1.83
N ALA A 344 -7.11 -28.10 2.89
CA ALA A 344 -6.51 -27.34 3.98
C ALA A 344 -5.42 -26.32 3.57
N SER A 345 -5.40 -25.87 2.31
CA SER A 345 -4.37 -24.99 1.75
C SER A 345 -4.83 -23.57 1.40
N ASP A 346 -6.12 -23.25 1.41
CA ASP A 346 -6.57 -21.85 1.21
C ASP A 346 -6.56 -21.09 2.55
N ASP A 347 -5.37 -21.02 3.15
CA ASP A 347 -5.09 -20.12 4.27
C ASP A 347 -5.46 -18.69 3.84
N GLY A 348 -6.44 -18.11 4.52
CA GLY A 348 -7.11 -16.88 4.11
C GLY A 348 -6.09 -15.78 3.80
N SER A 349 -5.93 -15.46 2.52
CA SER A 349 -4.83 -14.61 2.07
C SER A 349 -5.08 -13.14 2.43
N ALA A 350 -4.05 -12.47 2.94
CA ALA A 350 -4.10 -11.06 3.26
C ALA A 350 -4.01 -10.23 1.96
N ILE A 351 -4.96 -9.32 1.72
CA ILE A 351 -4.98 -8.53 0.48
C ILE A 351 -4.41 -7.13 0.72
N MET A 352 -3.33 -6.80 0.01
CA MET A 352 -2.63 -5.53 0.11
C MET A 352 -3.31 -4.48 -0.78
N ILE A 353 -3.43 -3.24 -0.32
CA ILE A 353 -4.02 -2.14 -1.08
C ILE A 353 -3.21 -0.85 -0.88
N ASP A 354 -3.48 0.19 -1.68
CA ASP A 354 -2.84 1.50 -1.55
C ASP A 354 -1.33 1.49 -1.86
N PHE A 355 -1.00 1.01 -3.07
CA PHE A 355 0.35 1.01 -3.65
C PHE A 355 0.82 2.40 -4.11
N SER A 356 0.35 3.47 -3.47
CA SER A 356 0.65 4.85 -3.85
C SER A 356 2.11 5.26 -3.62
N CYS A 357 2.84 4.50 -2.79
CA CYS A 357 4.25 4.73 -2.45
C CYS A 357 5.16 3.55 -2.86
N VAL A 358 4.70 2.69 -3.76
CA VAL A 358 5.43 1.52 -4.24
C VAL A 358 6.65 1.93 -5.08
N GLY A 359 7.74 1.18 -4.95
CA GLY A 359 8.99 1.43 -5.66
C GLY A 359 10.10 0.47 -5.25
N ILE A 360 11.34 0.79 -5.61
CA ILE A 360 12.51 -0.02 -5.25
C ILE A 360 12.92 0.21 -3.80
N GLY A 361 13.22 -0.85 -3.05
CA GLY A 361 13.67 -0.73 -1.68
C GLY A 361 14.16 -2.04 -1.09
N LEU A 362 14.40 -2.02 0.22
CA LEU A 362 14.67 -3.21 1.02
C LEU A 362 13.37 -3.67 1.66
N GLY A 363 12.96 -4.92 1.45
CA GLY A 363 11.68 -5.45 1.97
C GLY A 363 11.50 -5.30 3.48
N MET A 364 12.59 -5.26 4.25
CA MET A 364 12.57 -5.03 5.70
C MET A 364 12.04 -3.64 6.10
N SER A 365 11.99 -2.68 5.18
CA SER A 365 11.32 -1.39 5.39
C SER A 365 9.83 -1.55 5.64
N ASP A 366 9.15 -2.36 4.82
CA ASP A 366 7.74 -2.67 4.99
C ASP A 366 7.48 -3.49 6.25
N VAL A 367 8.37 -4.44 6.58
CA VAL A 367 8.30 -5.22 7.82
C VAL A 367 8.40 -4.31 9.06
N GLY A 368 9.38 -3.40 9.07
CA GLY A 368 9.57 -2.40 10.12
C GLY A 368 8.34 -1.53 10.33
N MET A 369 7.81 -0.94 9.26
CA MET A 369 6.60 -0.13 9.33
C MET A 369 5.41 -0.95 9.84
N HIS A 370 5.22 -2.17 9.31
CA HIS A 370 4.07 -2.99 9.63
C HIS A 370 4.04 -3.35 11.11
N ILE A 371 5.13 -3.91 11.64
CA ILE A 371 5.22 -4.33 13.05
C ILE A 371 4.90 -3.15 13.99
N VAL A 372 5.49 -1.98 13.72
CA VAL A 372 5.30 -0.76 14.53
C VAL A 372 3.87 -0.22 14.46
N HIS A 373 3.19 -0.40 13.33
CA HIS A 373 1.80 0.03 13.13
C HIS A 373 0.77 -1.02 13.60
N ALA A 374 1.13 -2.29 13.60
CA ALA A 374 0.17 -3.39 13.67
C ALA A 374 0.11 -4.04 15.06
N VAL A 375 1.25 -4.15 15.77
CA VAL A 375 1.35 -5.06 16.93
C VAL A 375 1.60 -4.29 18.23
N LEU A 376 0.94 -4.70 19.32
CA LEU A 376 1.16 -4.10 20.62
C LEU A 376 2.50 -4.55 21.23
N PRO A 377 3.17 -3.69 22.02
CA PRO A 377 4.43 -4.06 22.68
C PRO A 377 4.33 -5.29 23.58
N THR A 378 3.15 -5.55 24.15
CA THR A 378 2.92 -6.75 24.99
C THR A 378 3.10 -8.04 24.21
N ASP A 379 2.71 -8.05 22.94
CA ASP A 379 2.76 -9.22 22.08
C ASP A 379 4.14 -9.38 21.43
N LEU A 380 4.90 -8.28 21.28
CA LEU A 380 6.27 -8.30 20.76
C LEU A 380 7.32 -8.77 21.77
N LYS A 381 7.01 -8.70 23.07
CA LYS A 381 7.91 -9.16 24.14
C LYS A 381 8.13 -10.67 24.08
N ASN A 382 9.21 -11.14 24.72
CA ASN A 382 9.52 -12.56 24.89
C ASN A 382 9.65 -13.36 23.58
N GLY A 383 10.19 -12.76 22.52
CA GLY A 383 10.40 -13.44 21.23
C GLY A 383 9.32 -13.18 20.17
N GLY A 384 8.27 -12.42 20.49
CA GLY A 384 7.19 -12.15 19.52
C GLY A 384 7.66 -11.34 18.31
N GLU A 385 8.54 -10.36 18.51
CA GLU A 385 9.16 -9.61 17.41
C GLU A 385 10.07 -10.51 16.55
N GLU A 386 10.92 -11.32 17.18
CA GLU A 386 11.78 -12.27 16.49
C GLU A 386 10.97 -13.31 15.71
N GLN A 387 9.86 -13.81 16.26
CA GLN A 387 8.96 -14.72 15.58
C GLN A 387 8.42 -14.10 14.27
N LEU A 388 8.02 -12.82 14.30
CA LEU A 388 7.55 -12.11 13.11
C LEU A 388 8.65 -11.94 12.05
N LEU A 389 9.87 -11.59 12.48
CA LEU A 389 11.01 -11.41 11.59
C LEU A 389 11.44 -12.73 10.96
N ASP A 390 11.60 -13.78 11.76
CA ASP A 390 12.04 -15.10 11.28
C ASP A 390 10.98 -15.72 10.38
N GLY A 391 9.68 -15.53 10.68
CA GLY A 391 8.61 -16.00 9.81
C GLY A 391 8.53 -15.24 8.48
N TYR A 392 8.78 -13.92 8.47
CA TYR A 392 8.92 -13.16 7.22
C TYR A 392 10.10 -13.67 6.38
N ILE A 393 11.28 -13.87 7.00
CA ILE A 393 12.47 -14.38 6.31
C ILE A 393 12.18 -15.74 5.69
N LEU A 394 11.58 -16.66 6.45
CA LEU A 394 11.21 -17.98 5.96
C LEU A 394 10.21 -17.92 4.81
N ALA A 395 9.18 -17.05 4.91
CA ALA A 395 8.20 -16.87 3.84
C ALA A 395 8.86 -16.33 2.56
N LEU A 396 9.77 -15.35 2.70
CA LEU A 396 10.49 -14.75 1.58
C LEU A 396 11.42 -15.77 0.91
N GLU A 397 12.21 -16.50 1.69
CA GLU A 397 13.09 -17.57 1.17
C GLU A 397 12.28 -18.63 0.44
N GLY A 398 11.15 -19.05 1.02
CA GLY A 398 10.23 -19.98 0.36
C GLY A 398 9.73 -19.44 -0.97
N ALA A 399 9.31 -18.18 -1.03
CA ALA A 399 8.79 -17.57 -2.25
C ALA A 399 9.87 -17.35 -3.32
N VAL A 400 11.04 -16.82 -2.96
CA VAL A 400 12.18 -16.63 -3.89
C VAL A 400 12.64 -17.95 -4.48
N ASN A 401 12.80 -18.99 -3.66
CA ASN A 401 13.22 -20.31 -4.14
C ASN A 401 12.19 -20.96 -5.07
N ARG A 402 10.88 -20.78 -4.80
CA ARG A 402 9.84 -21.25 -5.73
C ARG A 402 9.93 -20.53 -7.08
N ASN A 403 10.13 -19.22 -7.09
CA ASN A 403 10.23 -18.44 -8.32
C ASN A 403 11.48 -18.82 -9.13
N ASN A 404 12.62 -19.05 -8.46
CA ASN A 404 13.87 -19.46 -9.11
C ASN A 404 13.82 -20.87 -9.69
N ASN A 405 13.16 -21.82 -9.01
CA ASN A 405 13.03 -23.20 -9.50
C ASN A 405 12.18 -23.30 -10.77
N ASN A 406 11.34 -22.31 -11.05
CA ASN A 406 10.61 -22.22 -12.31
C ASN A 406 11.49 -21.76 -13.49
N MET A 407 12.71 -21.27 -13.23
CA MET A 407 13.59 -20.69 -14.27
C MET A 407 14.76 -21.58 -14.71
N ASP A 408 15.28 -22.50 -13.89
CA ASP A 408 16.40 -23.37 -14.32
C ASP A 408 16.49 -24.71 -13.56
N ASN A 409 17.01 -25.74 -14.23
CA ASN A 409 17.02 -27.17 -13.87
C ASN A 409 17.77 -27.54 -12.55
N GLY A 410 17.34 -27.04 -11.39
CA GLY A 410 17.44 -27.69 -10.08
C GLY A 410 18.82 -27.90 -9.43
N GLU A 411 19.94 -27.46 -10.02
CA GLU A 411 21.29 -27.69 -9.46
C GLU A 411 21.87 -26.52 -8.65
N GLY A 412 21.07 -25.50 -8.31
CA GLY A 412 21.50 -24.36 -7.48
C GLY A 412 21.36 -24.59 -5.97
N THR A 413 22.25 -23.99 -5.17
CA THR A 413 22.04 -23.85 -3.72
C THR A 413 20.80 -23.00 -3.47
N ALA A 414 19.91 -23.44 -2.58
CA ALA A 414 18.73 -22.65 -2.19
C ALA A 414 19.16 -21.26 -1.72
N TRP A 415 18.50 -20.23 -2.26
CA TRP A 415 18.70 -18.86 -1.85
C TRP A 415 18.25 -18.68 -0.39
N THR A 416 19.01 -17.90 0.35
CA THR A 416 18.74 -17.56 1.76
C THR A 416 18.95 -16.07 1.96
N TYR A 417 18.19 -15.46 2.86
CA TYR A 417 18.42 -14.10 3.34
C TYR A 417 19.17 -14.16 4.66
N PRO A 418 20.49 -13.91 4.71
CA PRO A 418 21.25 -14.04 5.95
C PRO A 418 20.61 -13.22 7.07
N ARG A 419 20.30 -13.89 8.18
CA ARG A 419 19.49 -13.30 9.26
C ARG A 419 20.12 -12.03 9.84
N ASP A 420 21.43 -11.96 9.92
CA ASP A 420 22.19 -10.81 10.36
C ASP A 420 22.03 -9.60 9.42
N VAL A 421 22.07 -9.84 8.10
CA VAL A 421 21.80 -8.81 7.09
C VAL A 421 20.34 -8.35 7.17
N ALA A 422 19.40 -9.29 7.26
CA ALA A 422 17.98 -9.01 7.36
C ALA A 422 17.66 -8.19 8.63
N MET A 423 18.25 -8.55 9.76
CA MET A 423 18.16 -7.80 11.02
C MET A 423 18.76 -6.40 10.89
N ARG A 424 19.92 -6.26 10.23
CA ARG A 424 20.54 -4.94 9.99
C ARG A 424 19.58 -4.03 9.21
N HIS A 425 18.98 -4.53 8.13
CA HIS A 425 18.01 -3.76 7.33
C HIS A 425 16.75 -3.40 8.13
N TYR A 426 16.24 -4.33 8.95
CA TYR A 426 15.11 -4.07 9.84
C TYR A 426 15.39 -2.96 10.87
N GLN A 427 16.58 -2.97 11.47
CA GLN A 427 16.97 -1.97 12.47
C GLN A 427 17.10 -0.58 11.84
N LEU A 428 17.75 -0.48 10.67
CA LEU A 428 17.81 0.77 9.90
C LEU A 428 16.41 1.26 9.53
N ALA A 429 15.53 0.37 9.08
CA ALA A 429 14.15 0.71 8.76
C ALA A 429 13.37 1.27 9.97
N CYS A 430 13.56 0.68 11.16
CA CYS A 430 12.97 1.20 12.40
C CYS A 430 13.48 2.61 12.73
N ILE A 431 14.79 2.84 12.56
CA ILE A 431 15.40 4.16 12.77
C ILE A 431 14.78 5.18 11.81
N ASP A 432 14.75 4.90 10.52
CA ASP A 432 14.22 5.84 9.53
C ASP A 432 12.71 6.11 9.71
N TYR A 433 11.96 5.09 10.11
CA TYR A 433 10.55 5.28 10.44
C TYR A 433 10.35 6.19 11.64
N LEU A 434 11.16 6.04 12.71
CA LEU A 434 11.10 6.96 13.85
C LEU A 434 11.47 8.39 13.45
N ARG A 435 12.49 8.58 12.61
CA ARG A 435 12.88 9.91 12.09
C ARG A 435 11.68 10.61 11.46
N PHE A 436 10.97 9.90 10.58
CA PHE A 436 9.77 10.42 9.94
C PHE A 436 8.69 10.80 10.95
N ILE A 437 8.46 9.97 11.96
CA ILE A 437 7.44 10.19 12.98
C ILE A 437 7.76 11.42 13.83
N MET A 438 9.02 11.55 14.26
CA MET A 438 9.53 12.69 15.03
C MET A 438 9.40 13.99 14.25
N GLY A 439 9.84 14.02 12.99
CA GLY A 439 9.84 15.22 12.16
C GLY A 439 8.44 15.69 11.74
N ARG A 440 7.48 14.77 11.63
CA ARG A 440 6.13 15.09 11.11
C ARG A 440 5.06 15.18 12.18
N PHE A 441 4.95 14.18 13.06
CA PHE A 441 3.76 14.02 13.90
C PHE A 441 3.98 14.50 15.33
N TRP A 442 5.19 14.39 15.86
CA TRP A 442 5.45 14.67 17.28
C TRP A 442 5.63 16.15 17.63
N ARG A 443 5.76 17.03 16.63
CA ARG A 443 5.82 18.48 16.83
C ARG A 443 4.62 19.07 17.59
N ILE A 444 3.45 18.43 17.50
CA ILE A 444 2.20 18.88 18.14
C ILE A 444 1.57 17.78 19.01
N ALA A 445 2.35 16.75 19.34
CA ALA A 445 1.85 15.62 20.11
C ALA A 445 1.78 15.99 21.60
N THR A 446 0.59 15.82 22.16
CA THR A 446 0.32 15.95 23.60
C THR A 446 -0.41 14.71 24.11
N PRO A 447 -0.47 14.48 25.43
CA PRO A 447 -1.25 13.39 26.02
C PRO A 447 -2.73 13.41 25.58
N GLU A 448 -3.34 14.59 25.53
CA GLU A 448 -4.73 14.75 25.07
C GLU A 448 -4.89 14.36 23.60
N SER A 449 -3.89 14.68 22.77
CA SER A 449 -3.91 14.30 21.35
C SER A 449 -3.82 12.78 21.17
N PHE A 450 -3.07 12.07 22.02
CA PHE A 450 -2.98 10.61 22.03
C PHE A 450 -4.32 9.99 22.47
N GLU A 451 -4.90 10.51 23.55
CA GLU A 451 -6.19 10.05 24.06
C GLU A 451 -7.31 10.24 23.02
N LYS A 452 -7.33 11.38 22.31
CA LYS A 452 -8.28 11.61 21.20
C LYS A 452 -8.10 10.61 20.06
N LYS A 453 -6.88 10.13 19.81
CA LYS A 453 -6.55 9.25 18.69
C LYS A 453 -6.55 7.77 19.05
N LYS A 454 -6.72 7.37 20.32
CA LYS A 454 -6.61 5.96 20.76
C LYS A 454 -7.44 4.97 19.93
N GLY A 455 -8.66 5.37 19.53
CA GLY A 455 -9.55 4.56 18.69
C GLY A 455 -9.34 4.70 17.18
N SER A 456 -8.47 5.62 16.73
CA SER A 456 -8.22 5.86 15.31
C SER A 456 -7.32 4.76 14.74
N LYS A 457 -7.93 3.71 14.20
CA LYS A 457 -7.21 2.56 13.61
C LYS A 457 -6.19 2.97 12.54
N ASN A 458 -6.45 4.07 11.85
CA ASN A 458 -5.55 4.60 10.82
C ASN A 458 -4.37 5.42 11.33
N THR A 459 -4.38 5.81 12.60
CA THR A 459 -3.23 6.47 13.19
C THR A 459 -2.23 5.39 13.62
N THR A 460 -0.95 5.53 13.23
CA THR A 460 0.12 4.63 13.71
C THR A 460 0.06 4.46 15.22
N LEU A 461 0.24 3.23 15.72
CA LEU A 461 0.13 2.93 17.16
C LEU A 461 0.98 3.86 18.03
N ILE A 462 2.23 4.13 17.64
CA ILE A 462 3.13 5.05 18.37
C ILE A 462 2.68 6.52 18.39
N ASN A 463 1.60 6.89 17.70
CA ASN A 463 0.97 8.21 17.72
C ASN A 463 -0.38 8.25 18.45
N ARG A 464 -0.81 7.11 19.02
CA ARG A 464 -2.10 6.98 19.73
C ARG A 464 -2.07 6.04 20.94
N ASN A 465 -0.94 5.38 21.19
CA ASN A 465 -0.70 4.51 22.33
C ASN A 465 0.67 4.86 22.93
N LEU A 466 0.67 5.26 24.20
CA LEU A 466 1.88 5.74 24.88
C LEU A 466 2.90 4.61 25.10
N ASP A 467 2.44 3.42 25.50
CA ASP A 467 3.32 2.27 25.71
C ASP A 467 4.01 1.85 24.41
N SER A 468 3.29 1.89 23.28
CA SER A 468 3.85 1.68 21.94
C SER A 468 4.93 2.71 21.61
N ALA A 469 4.68 3.99 21.90
CA ALA A 469 5.67 5.04 21.65
C ALA A 469 6.95 4.82 22.48
N MET A 470 6.81 4.55 23.78
CA MET A 470 7.95 4.36 24.68
C MET A 470 8.77 3.11 24.33
N ALA A 471 8.11 1.98 24.07
CA ALA A 471 8.78 0.75 23.64
C ALA A 471 9.55 0.94 22.32
N PHE A 472 8.98 1.70 21.37
CA PHE A 472 9.64 1.97 20.11
C PHE A 472 10.83 2.93 20.24
N ILE A 473 10.71 3.97 21.07
CA ILE A 473 11.82 4.89 21.40
C ILE A 473 12.98 4.10 22.01
N GLU A 474 12.72 3.26 23.01
CA GLU A 474 13.75 2.45 23.67
C GLU A 474 14.46 1.52 22.67
N LYS A 475 13.69 0.88 21.79
CA LYS A 475 14.23 -0.01 20.75
C LYS A 475 15.12 0.73 19.78
N VAL A 476 14.65 1.86 19.23
CA VAL A 476 15.40 2.65 18.24
C VAL A 476 16.62 3.30 18.87
N ASP A 477 16.55 3.75 20.12
CA ASP A 477 17.72 4.28 20.85
C ASP A 477 18.88 3.27 20.87
N ARG A 478 18.60 1.99 21.15
CA ARG A 478 19.59 0.89 21.08
C ARG A 478 20.11 0.64 19.68
N TYR A 479 19.23 0.61 18.67
CA TYR A 479 19.65 0.40 17.28
C TYR A 479 20.53 1.54 16.79
N LEU A 480 20.20 2.78 17.14
CA LEU A 480 20.96 3.96 16.74
C LEU A 480 22.39 3.94 17.29
N GLU A 481 22.59 3.49 18.54
CA GLU A 481 23.93 3.33 19.14
C GLU A 481 24.83 2.40 18.29
N VAL A 482 24.27 1.35 17.71
CA VAL A 482 25.01 0.41 16.83
C VAL A 482 25.46 1.11 15.55
N PHE A 483 24.58 1.84 14.88
CA PHE A 483 24.90 2.47 13.60
C PHE A 483 25.70 3.76 13.72
N GLU A 484 25.61 4.47 14.84
CA GLU A 484 26.52 5.60 15.16
C GLU A 484 27.96 5.12 15.24
N LYS A 485 28.18 3.95 15.88
CA LYS A 485 29.50 3.30 15.91
C LYS A 485 29.93 2.85 14.51
N GLU A 486 29.06 2.16 13.76
CA GLU A 486 29.35 1.71 12.39
C GLU A 486 29.77 2.89 11.49
N LYS A 487 29.04 4.02 11.54
CA LYS A 487 29.36 5.22 10.76
C LYS A 487 30.71 5.82 11.16
N SER A 488 31.01 5.87 12.46
CA SER A 488 32.26 6.43 12.97
C SER A 488 33.48 5.60 12.54
N GLU A 489 33.36 4.27 12.54
CA GLU A 489 34.40 3.35 12.09
C GLU A 489 34.69 3.55 10.59
N ARG A 490 33.65 3.60 9.74
CA ARG A 490 33.80 3.85 8.30
C ARG A 490 34.40 5.20 7.93
N GLN A 491 34.26 6.21 8.80
CA GLN A 491 34.85 7.54 8.57
C GLN A 491 36.30 7.63 9.05
N SER A 492 36.77 6.64 9.82
CA SER A 492 38.13 6.56 10.34
C SER A 492 39.07 5.75 9.43
N ASP A 493 38.50 4.90 8.58
CA ASP A 493 39.18 4.17 7.50
C ASP A 493 39.31 5.03 6.24
#